data_AF-A0A348NNB4-F1
#
_entry.id   AF-A0A348NNB4-F1
#
_cell.length_a   1.000
_cell.length_b   1.000
_cell.length_c   1.000
_cell.angle_alpha   90.00
_cell.angle_beta   90.00
_cell.angle_gamma   90.00
#
_symmetry.space_group_name_H-M   'P 1'
#
loop_
_entity.id
_entity.type
_entity.pdbx_description
1 polymer ?
#
loop_
_entity_poly.entity_id
_entity_poly.type
_entity_poly.pdbx_seq_one_letter_code
_entity_poly.pdbx_strand_id
1 'polypeptide(L)' 'MSETPHIDIDYVANLARLDLSDDEKSKLGTQLDDILGYFDKLNAVDVESVEPMAHAHRVF' A
#
# COMPACT_ATOMS: atom_id res chain seq x y z
N MET A 1 -12.56 -2.82 14.28
CA MET A 1 -11.78 -3.87 13.60
C MET A 1 -11.58 -3.32 12.21
N SER A 2 -10.41 -2.78 11.91
CA SER A 2 -10.13 -2.26 10.57
C SER A 2 -10.15 -3.46 9.63
N GLU A 3 -11.05 -3.42 8.66
CA GLU A 3 -11.08 -4.38 7.56
C GLU A 3 -9.79 -4.15 6.77
N THR A 4 -8.88 -5.12 6.76
CA THR A 4 -7.68 -5.03 5.93
C THR A 4 -8.16 -4.92 4.49
N PRO A 5 -7.86 -3.80 3.79
CA PRO A 5 -8.32 -3.65 2.42
C PRO A 5 -7.64 -4.72 1.58
N HIS A 6 -8.41 -5.72 1.14
CA HIS A 6 -7.91 -6.78 0.28
C HIS A 6 -7.66 -6.17 -1.10
N ILE A 7 -6.38 -6.02 -1.46
CA ILE A 7 -5.97 -5.50 -2.76
C ILE A 7 -5.83 -6.67 -3.74
N ASP A 8 -6.52 -6.57 -4.87
CA ASP A 8 -6.39 -7.55 -5.95
C ASP A 8 -4.98 -7.45 -6.58
N ILE A 9 -4.19 -8.51 -6.43
CA ILE A 9 -2.81 -8.58 -6.93
C ILE A 9 -2.75 -8.57 -8.46
N ASP A 10 -3.75 -9.14 -9.15
CA ASP A 10 -3.81 -9.13 -10.62
C ASP A 10 -4.06 -7.71 -11.14
N TYR A 11 -4.93 -6.96 -10.45
CA TYR A 11 -5.20 -5.56 -10.78
C TYR A 11 -3.94 -4.69 -10.61
N VAL A 12 -3.23 -4.82 -9.49
CA VAL A 12 -2.02 -4.03 -9.23
C VAL A 12 -0.87 -4.43 -10.15
N ALA A 13 -0.69 -5.73 -10.42
CA ALA A 13 0.32 -6.20 -11.37
C ALA A 13 0.08 -5.61 -12.77
N ASN A 14 -1.17 -5.55 -13.22
CA ASN A 14 -1.52 -4.94 -14.50
C ASN A 14 -1.20 -3.43 -14.54
N LEU A 15 -1.55 -2.69 -13.49
CA LEU A 15 -1.22 -1.27 -13.33
C LEU A 15 0.29 -1.02 -13.38
N ALA A 16 1.06 -1.88 -12.71
CA ALA A 16 2.51 -1.81 -12.65
C ALA A 16 3.20 -2.38 -13.92
N ARG A 17 2.43 -2.96 -14.85
CA ARG A 17 2.92 -3.66 -16.05
C ARG A 17 3.89 -4.80 -15.71
N LEU A 18 3.59 -5.53 -14.64
CA LEU A 18 4.33 -6.71 -14.22
C LEU A 18 3.59 -7.96 -14.70
N ASP A 19 4.32 -8.85 -15.38
CA ASP A 19 3.84 -10.19 -15.68
C ASP A 19 4.30 -11.12 -14.55
N LEU A 20 3.36 -11.72 -13.84
CA LEU A 20 3.60 -12.56 -12.66
C LEU A 20 3.06 -13.95 -12.91
N SER A 21 3.83 -14.97 -12.54
CA SER A 21 3.33 -16.34 -12.48
C SER A 21 2.36 -16.53 -11.32
N ASP A 22 1.55 -17.59 -11.36
CA ASP A 22 0.56 -17.86 -10.31
C ASP A 22 1.20 -18.07 -8.92
N ASP A 23 2.39 -18.68 -8.88
CA ASP A 23 3.17 -18.85 -7.65
C ASP A 23 3.64 -17.50 -7.08
N GLU A 24 4.07 -16.58 -7.96
CA GLU A 24 4.49 -15.22 -7.56
C GLU A 24 3.30 -14.40 -7.08
N LYS A 25 2.14 -14.50 -7.73
CA LYS A 25 0.91 -13.81 -7.30
C LYS A 25 0.50 -14.23 -5.90
N SER A 26 0.48 -15.54 -5.62
CA SER A 26 0.11 -16.06 -4.30
C SER A 26 1.06 -15.56 -3.21
N LYS A 27 2.36 -15.61 -3.49
CA LYS A 27 3.39 -15.15 -2.54
C LYS A 27 3.35 -13.64 -2.33
N LEU A 28 3.34 -12.86 -3.41
CA LEU A 28 3.37 -11.39 -3.35
C LEU A 28 2.05 -10.82 -2.83
N GLY A 29 0.91 -11.44 -3.13
CA GLY A 29 -0.39 -11.06 -2.57
C GLY A 29 -0.40 -11.19 -1.05
N THR A 30 0.02 -12.33 -0.51
CA THR A 30 0.13 -12.53 0.95
C THR A 30 1.07 -11.51 1.60
N GLN A 31 2.22 -11.25 0.98
CA GLN A 31 3.17 -10.26 1.49
C GLN A 31 2.64 -8.83 1.43
N LEU A 32 1.86 -8.49 0.40
CA LEU A 32 1.21 -7.20 0.28
C LEU A 32 0.18 -7.00 1.40
N ASP A 33 -0.63 -8.00 1.69
CA ASP A 33 -1.60 -7.96 2.79
C ASP A 33 -0.92 -7.73 4.15
N ASP A 34 0.19 -8.43 4.41
CA ASP A 34 0.98 -8.24 5.63
C ASP A 34 1.52 -6.80 5.75
N ILE A 35 2.01 -6.24 4.63
CA ILE A 35 2.49 -4.86 4.58
C ILE A 35 1.35 -3.89 4.88
N LEU A 36 0.20 -4.01 4.21
CA LEU A 36 -0.96 -3.14 4.43
C LEU A 36 -1.46 -3.22 5.88
N GLY A 37 -1.49 -4.41 6.47
CA GLY A 37 -1.81 -4.59 7.88
C GLY A 37 -0.81 -3.91 8.82
N TYR A 38 0.46 -3.80 8.43
CA TYR A 38 1.43 -3.00 9.19
C TYR A 38 1.18 -1.49 9.07
N PHE A 39 0.75 -1.01 7.89
CA PHE A 39 0.42 0.40 7.65
C PHE A 39 -0.76 0.90 8.49
N ASP A 40 -1.66 0.02 8.94
CA ASP A 40 -2.76 0.38 9.84
C ASP A 40 -2.30 1.07 11.12
N LYS A 41 -1.05 0.85 11.56
CA LYS A 41 -0.46 1.53 12.70
C LYS A 41 -0.37 3.05 12.51
N LEU A 42 -0.27 3.53 11.27
CA LEU A 42 -0.22 4.95 10.97
C LEU A 42 -1.55 5.66 11.25
N ASN A 43 -2.68 4.93 11.19
CA ASN A 43 -4.00 5.48 11.52
C ASN A 43 -4.14 5.88 13.00
N ALA A 44 -3.21 5.46 13.87
CA ALA A 44 -3.20 5.86 15.27
C ALA A 44 -2.67 7.28 15.50
N VAL A 45 -2.09 7.91 14.47
CA VAL A 45 -1.53 9.26 14.54
C VAL A 45 -2.49 10.25 13.89
N ASP A 46 -2.89 11.28 14.64
CA ASP A 46 -3.72 12.37 14.12
C ASP A 46 -2.90 13.31 13.23
N VAL A 47 -3.40 13.56 12.02
CA VAL A 47 -2.80 14.42 11.01
C VAL A 47 -3.79 15.43 10.43
N GLU A 48 -4.97 15.65 11.05
CA GLU A 48 -6.05 16.51 10.51
C GLU A 48 -5.59 17.94 10.19
N SER A 49 -4.65 18.49 10.96
CA SER A 49 -4.15 19.85 10.79
C SER A 49 -2.78 19.93 10.12
N VAL A 50 -2.28 18.84 9.52
CA VAL A 50 -0.94 18.78 8.93
C VAL A 50 -1.05 18.78 7.41
N GLU A 51 -0.49 19.82 6.77
CA GLU A 51 -0.42 19.90 5.32
C GLU A 51 0.50 18.81 4.73
N PRO A 52 0.08 18.06 3.69
CA PRO A 52 0.93 17.06 3.03
C PRO A 52 2.21 17.66 2.44
N MET A 53 3.33 16.96 2.60
CA MET A 53 4.63 17.39 2.08
C MET A 53 5.17 16.41 1.02
N ALA A 54 5.17 16.83 -0.25
CA ALA A 54 5.68 16.01 -1.36
C ALA A 54 7.21 16.05 -1.52
N HIS A 55 7.86 17.13 -1.07
CA HIS A 55 9.29 17.34 -1.18
C HIS A 55 9.87 17.76 0.17
N ALA A 56 11.03 17.20 0.52
CA ALA A 56 11.74 17.55 1.76
C ALA A 56 12.26 19.01 1.77
N HIS A 57 12.28 19.66 0.61
CA HIS A 57 12.56 21.08 0.47
C HIS A 57 11.39 21.78 -0.24
N ARG A 58 11.29 23.10 -0.05
CA ARG A 58 10.28 23.92 -0.72
C ARG A 58 10.59 23.98 -2.22
N VAL A 59 9.67 23.49 -3.05
CA VAL A 59 9.69 23.75 -4.50
C VAL A 59 8.99 25.09 -4.71
N PHE A 60 9.71 26.03 -5.35
CA PHE A 60 9.32 27.43 -5.51
C PHE A 60 8.11 27.62 -6.43
#